data_AF-A0A179BWB9-F1
#
_entry.id   AF-A0A179BWB9-F1
#
_cell.length_a   1.000
_cell.length_b   1.000
_cell.length_c   1.000
_cell.angle_alpha   90.00
_cell.angle_beta   90.00
_cell.angle_gamma   90.00
#
_symmetry.space_group_name_H-M   'P 1'
#
loop_
_entity.id
_entity.type
_entity.pdbx_description
1 polymer ?
#
loop_
_entity_poly.entity_id
_entity_poly.type
_entity_poly.pdbx_seq_one_letter_code
_entity_poly.pdbx_strand_id
1 'polypeptide(L)'
;MTEISPLRRRMIDDMTIRNLSPATQRSYLHAVTKFSRYFGRSPDRLGLEDVRAFQVHLVSSGLSWPALNQTVCALRFFFGVTLGHAEIPERIAYARTPAKLPTILNGDEIVRFLEAVPSLRTRTALTTAYAAGLRASEAVHLKVRDIDGERGIIRVEHGKGGKDRNVMLSAQLLAILRVYWRLARPEVWLFPGRDETKPIDVQVLYSACRSACAAAGIDKRVTVHTLRHSFATHLLESGTDIRIIQVLLGHNNLSTTARYTKVSNTLIRSTTSPLDRLTLEVVPPG
;
A
#
# COMPACT_ATOMS: atom_id res chain seq x y z
N MET A 1 7.93 5.47 33.72
CA MET A 1 7.88 4.53 32.56
C MET A 1 6.98 3.38 32.96
N THR A 2 5.86 3.16 32.26
CA THR A 2 4.93 2.08 32.63
C THR A 2 5.63 0.73 32.42
N GLU A 3 5.74 -0.06 33.48
CA GLU A 3 6.36 -1.38 33.45
C GLU A 3 5.66 -2.26 32.41
N ILE A 4 6.44 -2.88 31.52
CA ILE A 4 5.90 -3.77 30.48
C ILE A 4 5.50 -5.08 31.16
N SER A 5 4.23 -5.50 31.03
CA SER A 5 3.78 -6.76 31.63
C SER A 5 4.55 -7.96 31.06
N PRO A 6 4.76 -9.04 31.84
CA PRO A 6 5.44 -10.25 31.36
C PRO A 6 4.80 -10.84 30.10
N LEU A 7 3.47 -10.82 30.01
CA LEU A 7 2.71 -11.28 28.85
C LEU A 7 3.00 -10.43 27.60
N ARG A 8 3.07 -9.11 27.76
CA ARG A 8 3.40 -8.19 26.66
C ARG A 8 4.84 -8.40 26.20
N ARG A 9 5.77 -8.64 27.13
CA ARG A 9 7.18 -8.94 26.82
C ARG A 9 7.28 -10.23 26.01
N ARG A 10 6.64 -11.31 26.45
CA ARG A 10 6.59 -12.60 25.74
C ARG A 10 6.10 -12.44 24.30
N MET A 11 4.99 -11.72 24.09
CA MET A 11 4.46 -11.48 22.74
C MET A 11 5.45 -10.70 21.85
N ILE A 12 6.18 -9.72 22.42
CA ILE A 12 7.22 -8.98 21.68
C ILE A 12 8.35 -9.92 21.27
N ASP A 13 8.82 -10.77 22.18
CA ASP A 13 9.89 -11.72 21.91
C ASP A 13 9.45 -12.75 20.85
N ASP A 14 8.23 -13.30 20.93
CA ASP A 14 7.66 -14.22 19.93
C ASP A 14 7.63 -13.63 18.52
N MET A 15 7.23 -12.35 18.41
CA MET A 15 7.19 -11.64 17.14
C MET A 15 8.59 -11.30 16.62
N THR A 16 9.52 -11.00 17.52
CA THR A 16 10.91 -10.68 17.19
C THR A 16 11.64 -11.91 16.65
N ILE A 17 11.50 -13.07 17.30
CA ILE A 17 12.05 -14.36 16.85
C ILE A 17 11.54 -14.71 15.44
N ARG A 18 10.30 -14.33 15.12
CA ARG A 18 9.69 -14.54 13.79
C ARG A 18 10.00 -13.45 12.78
N ASN A 19 10.88 -12.52 13.11
CA ASN A 19 11.29 -11.41 12.25
C ASN A 19 10.09 -10.58 11.74
N LEU A 20 9.07 -10.38 12.57
CA LEU A 20 7.94 -9.53 12.21
C LEU A 20 8.35 -8.05 12.25
N SER A 21 7.92 -7.30 11.23
CA SER A 21 8.25 -5.87 11.12
C SER A 21 7.80 -5.05 12.34
N PRO A 22 8.51 -3.98 12.71
CA PRO A 22 8.11 -3.13 13.84
C PRO A 22 6.68 -2.57 13.72
N ALA A 23 6.23 -2.31 12.49
CA ALA A 23 4.86 -1.88 12.22
C ALA A 23 3.84 -2.98 12.54
N THR A 24 4.13 -4.23 12.14
CA THR A 24 3.30 -5.40 12.48
C THR A 24 3.25 -5.61 13.99
N GLN A 25 4.39 -5.53 14.68
CA GLN A 25 4.44 -5.69 16.13
C GLN A 25 3.57 -4.66 16.86
N ARG A 26 3.67 -3.38 16.48
CA ARG A 26 2.81 -2.32 17.03
C ARG A 26 1.34 -2.57 16.75
N SER A 27 1.00 -2.97 15.52
CA SER A 27 -0.38 -3.28 15.13
C SER A 27 -0.97 -4.43 15.95
N TYR A 28 -0.21 -5.49 16.16
CA TYR A 28 -0.66 -6.67 16.91
C TYR A 28 -0.83 -6.35 18.40
N LEU A 29 0.16 -5.69 19.00
CA LEU A 29 0.06 -5.22 20.38
C LEU A 29 -1.14 -4.30 20.59
N HIS A 30 -1.40 -3.39 19.65
CA HIS A 30 -2.55 -2.49 19.72
C HIS A 30 -3.88 -3.26 19.66
N ALA A 31 -3.99 -4.26 18.79
CA ALA A 31 -5.18 -5.11 18.69
C ALA A 31 -5.44 -5.89 19.99
N VAL A 32 -4.42 -6.53 20.57
CA VAL A 32 -4.54 -7.25 21.86
C VAL A 32 -4.85 -6.30 23.01
N THR A 33 -4.26 -5.10 23.01
CA THR A 33 -4.57 -4.06 24.01
C THR A 33 -6.03 -3.62 23.91
N LYS A 34 -6.55 -3.41 22.70
CA LYS A 34 -7.95 -3.03 22.47
C LYS A 34 -8.90 -4.14 22.93
N PHE A 35 -8.55 -5.40 22.66
CA PHE A 35 -9.30 -6.57 23.11
C PHE A 35 -9.36 -6.67 24.64
N SER A 36 -8.21 -6.57 25.32
CA SER A 36 -8.15 -6.57 26.79
C SER A 36 -8.95 -5.41 27.40
N ARG A 37 -8.82 -4.21 26.83
CA ARG A 37 -9.56 -3.01 27.30
C ARG A 37 -11.07 -3.16 27.17
N TYR A 38 -11.56 -3.80 26.11
CA TYR A 38 -13.00 -4.00 25.89
C TYR A 38 -13.63 -4.85 27.00
N PHE A 39 -12.92 -5.86 27.51
CA PHE A 39 -13.41 -6.73 28.59
C PHE A 39 -12.98 -6.32 29.99
N GLY A 40 -12.08 -5.33 30.13
CA GLY A 40 -11.49 -4.95 31.43
C GLY A 40 -10.71 -6.08 32.11
N ARG A 41 -10.29 -7.11 31.34
CA ARG A 41 -9.63 -8.32 31.84
C ARG A 41 -8.31 -8.55 31.11
N SER A 42 -7.40 -9.26 31.76
CA SER A 42 -6.14 -9.68 31.14
C SER A 42 -6.43 -10.61 29.95
N PRO A 43 -5.79 -10.42 28.78
CA PRO A 43 -6.19 -11.09 27.55
C PRO A 43 -5.92 -12.61 27.55
N ASP A 44 -5.05 -13.11 28.42
CA ASP A 44 -4.81 -14.53 28.71
C ASP A 44 -5.97 -15.21 29.45
N ARG A 45 -6.89 -14.44 30.04
CA ARG A 45 -8.10 -14.96 30.71
C ARG A 45 -9.33 -14.96 29.81
N LEU A 46 -9.18 -14.58 28.55
CA LEU A 46 -10.27 -14.47 27.58
C LEU A 46 -10.23 -15.67 26.63
N GLY A 47 -11.40 -16.11 26.19
CA GLY A 47 -11.55 -17.29 25.33
C GLY A 47 -12.18 -16.99 23.96
N LEU A 48 -12.59 -18.06 23.28
CA LEU A 48 -13.18 -17.98 21.95
C LEU A 48 -14.47 -17.15 21.90
N GLU A 49 -15.35 -17.30 22.90
CA GLU A 49 -16.60 -16.53 22.97
C GLU A 49 -16.33 -15.03 23.19
N ASP A 50 -15.29 -14.68 23.96
CA ASP A 50 -14.86 -13.29 24.10
C ASP A 50 -14.34 -12.73 22.77
N VAL A 51 -13.58 -13.52 22.01
CA VAL A 51 -13.15 -13.12 20.66
C VAL A 51 -14.34 -12.88 19.75
N ARG A 52 -15.34 -13.78 19.76
CA ARG A 52 -16.56 -13.63 18.97
C ARG A 52 -17.34 -12.37 19.35
N ALA A 53 -17.57 -12.14 20.64
CA ALA A 53 -18.25 -10.95 21.14
C ALA A 53 -17.50 -9.67 20.74
N PHE A 54 -16.17 -9.68 20.82
CA PHE A 54 -15.36 -8.56 20.37
C PHE A 54 -15.44 -8.33 18.86
N GLN A 55 -15.43 -9.39 18.04
CA GLN A 55 -15.63 -9.26 16.59
C GLN A 55 -16.97 -8.63 16.24
N VAL A 56 -18.05 -9.05 16.91
CA VAL A 56 -19.39 -8.47 16.74
C VAL A 56 -19.39 -6.98 17.11
N HIS A 57 -18.78 -6.62 18.24
CA HIS A 57 -18.63 -5.22 18.66
C HIS A 57 -17.83 -4.37 17.65
N LEU A 58 -16.74 -4.92 17.10
CA LEU A 58 -15.94 -4.21 16.09
C LEU A 58 -16.74 -3.96 14.81
N VAL A 59 -17.52 -4.93 14.37
CA VAL A 59 -18.42 -4.77 13.21
C VAL A 59 -19.50 -3.72 13.50
N SER A 60 -20.15 -3.77 14.67
CA SER A 60 -21.17 -2.79 15.05
C SER A 60 -20.63 -1.37 15.21
N SER A 61 -19.34 -1.23 15.56
CA SER A 61 -18.64 0.07 15.62
C SER A 61 -18.29 0.66 14.25
N GLY A 62 -18.63 -0.02 13.14
CA GLY A 62 -18.35 0.44 11.79
C GLY A 62 -16.90 0.23 11.34
N LEU A 63 -16.16 -0.68 11.98
CA LEU A 63 -14.78 -0.97 11.59
C LEU A 63 -14.73 -1.61 10.20
N SER A 64 -13.81 -1.15 9.34
CA SER A 64 -13.64 -1.72 8.00
C SER A 64 -13.19 -3.19 8.04
N TRP A 65 -13.63 -4.00 7.07
CA TRP A 65 -13.27 -5.42 6.97
C TRP A 65 -11.75 -5.69 6.96
N PRO A 66 -10.89 -4.92 6.26
CA PRO A 66 -9.44 -5.12 6.34
C PRO A 66 -8.87 -4.86 7.74
N ALA A 67 -9.39 -3.85 8.45
CA ALA A 67 -8.97 -3.56 9.81
C ALA A 67 -9.41 -4.68 10.79
N LEU A 68 -10.62 -5.22 10.61
CA LEU A 68 -11.07 -6.39 11.37
C LEU A 68 -10.16 -7.60 11.11
N ASN A 69 -9.83 -7.89 9.85
CA ASN A 69 -8.95 -9.01 9.50
C ASN A 69 -7.53 -8.83 10.07
N GLN A 70 -7.03 -7.59 10.17
CA GLN A 70 -5.76 -7.29 10.85
C GLN A 70 -5.85 -7.59 12.35
N THR A 71 -6.97 -7.23 13.01
CA THR A 71 -7.23 -7.60 14.40
C THR A 71 -7.32 -9.12 14.58
N VAL A 72 -7.99 -9.83 13.67
CA VAL A 72 -8.08 -11.29 13.67
C VAL A 72 -6.70 -11.93 13.59
N CYS A 73 -5.83 -11.47 12.67
CA CYS A 73 -4.46 -11.97 12.57
C CYS A 73 -3.67 -11.78 13.89
N ALA A 74 -3.84 -10.63 14.55
CA ALA A 74 -3.21 -10.36 15.84
C ALA A 74 -3.72 -11.29 16.96
N LEU A 75 -5.03 -11.51 17.05
CA LEU A 75 -5.64 -12.40 18.05
C LEU A 75 -5.25 -13.85 17.80
N ARG A 76 -5.28 -14.31 16.55
CA ARG A 76 -4.80 -15.65 16.17
C ARG A 76 -3.34 -15.86 16.55
N PHE A 77 -2.48 -14.87 16.31
CA PHE A 77 -1.08 -14.92 16.74
C PHE A 77 -0.96 -14.99 18.27
N PHE A 78 -1.68 -14.12 18.97
CA PHE A 78 -1.64 -14.08 20.44
C PHE A 78 -2.08 -15.42 21.06
N PHE A 79 -3.24 -15.95 20.66
CA PHE A 79 -3.74 -17.22 21.18
C PHE A 79 -2.89 -18.41 20.76
N GLY A 80 -2.51 -18.50 19.48
CA GLY A 80 -1.80 -19.67 18.95
C GLY A 80 -0.32 -19.71 19.30
N VAL A 81 0.37 -18.57 19.23
CA VAL A 81 1.82 -18.49 19.42
C VAL A 81 2.16 -18.11 20.86
N THR A 82 1.61 -17.00 21.35
CA THR A 82 1.99 -16.48 22.67
C THR A 82 1.40 -17.29 23.82
N LEU A 83 0.14 -17.71 23.72
CA LEU A 83 -0.50 -18.55 24.74
C LEU A 83 -0.38 -20.06 24.48
N GLY A 84 -0.04 -20.47 23.25
CA GLY A 84 0.11 -21.88 22.89
C GLY A 84 -1.20 -22.65 22.72
N HIS A 85 -2.33 -21.95 22.51
CA HIS A 85 -3.63 -22.58 22.27
C HIS A 85 -3.80 -22.88 20.78
N ALA A 86 -3.54 -24.12 20.35
CA ALA A 86 -3.59 -24.50 18.94
C ALA A 86 -4.99 -24.40 18.30
N GLU A 87 -6.05 -24.68 19.05
CA GLU A 87 -7.41 -24.76 18.48
C GLU A 87 -8.11 -23.41 18.32
N ILE A 88 -7.83 -22.45 19.20
CA ILE A 88 -8.52 -21.15 19.21
C ILE A 88 -8.31 -20.39 17.89
N PRO A 89 -7.07 -20.24 17.37
CA PRO A 89 -6.83 -19.52 16.13
C PRO A 89 -7.70 -20.00 14.99
N GLU A 90 -7.82 -21.31 14.77
CA GLU A 90 -8.58 -21.89 13.65
C GLU A 90 -10.07 -21.54 13.69
N ARG A 91 -10.64 -21.43 14.89
CA ARG A 91 -12.04 -21.09 15.10
C ARG A 91 -12.33 -19.59 15.02
N ILE A 92 -11.31 -18.72 14.99
CA ILE A 92 -11.49 -17.28 14.77
C ILE A 92 -11.74 -17.03 13.28
N ALA A 93 -12.97 -16.63 12.95
CA ALA A 93 -13.41 -16.38 11.58
C ALA A 93 -12.77 -15.10 10.99
N TYR A 94 -12.37 -15.19 9.71
CA TYR A 94 -12.05 -14.02 8.89
C TYR A 94 -13.32 -13.42 8.29
N ALA A 95 -13.34 -12.10 8.16
CA ALA A 95 -14.39 -11.45 7.40
C ALA A 95 -14.10 -11.50 5.89
N ARG A 96 -15.12 -11.87 5.11
CA ARG A 96 -15.08 -11.71 3.66
C ARG A 96 -15.06 -10.22 3.32
N THR A 97 -14.01 -9.79 2.63
CA THR A 97 -13.91 -8.41 2.14
C THR A 97 -14.34 -8.39 0.67
N PRO A 98 -15.43 -7.68 0.31
CA PRO A 98 -15.80 -7.49 -1.09
C PRO A 98 -14.65 -6.85 -1.87
N ALA A 99 -14.26 -7.44 -2.99
CA ALA A 99 -13.19 -6.93 -3.82
C ALA A 99 -13.68 -5.68 -4.59
N LYS A 100 -13.30 -4.49 -4.13
CA LYS A 100 -13.50 -3.25 -4.89
C LYS A 100 -12.46 -3.13 -6.00
N LEU A 101 -12.82 -2.64 -7.17
CA LEU A 101 -11.84 -2.29 -8.19
C LEU A 101 -10.92 -1.18 -7.66
N PRO A 102 -9.59 -1.23 -7.93
CA PRO A 102 -8.70 -0.13 -7.58
C PRO A 102 -9.17 1.17 -8.22
N THR A 103 -9.14 2.25 -7.45
CA THR A 103 -9.31 3.60 -7.99
C THR A 103 -8.08 3.95 -8.80
N ILE A 104 -8.27 4.43 -10.03
CA ILE A 104 -7.21 4.85 -10.96
C ILE A 104 -7.51 6.26 -11.45
N LEU A 105 -6.43 7.03 -11.58
CA LEU A 105 -6.38 8.33 -12.25
C LEU A 105 -5.88 8.15 -13.68
N ASN A 106 -6.53 8.80 -14.65
CA ASN A 106 -6.05 8.91 -16.02
C ASN A 106 -4.87 9.91 -16.13
N GLY A 107 -4.29 10.06 -17.32
CA GLY A 107 -3.15 10.96 -17.56
C GLY A 107 -3.40 12.41 -17.13
N ASP A 108 -4.52 13.00 -17.54
CA ASP A 108 -4.86 14.39 -17.22
C ASP A 108 -5.13 14.61 -15.73
N GLU A 109 -5.79 13.64 -15.08
CA GLU A 109 -5.98 13.63 -13.63
C GLU A 109 -4.65 13.55 -12.88
N ILE A 110 -3.67 12.77 -13.38
CA ILE A 110 -2.32 12.70 -12.78
C ILE A 110 -1.60 14.05 -12.89
N VAL A 111 -1.62 14.68 -14.07
CA VAL A 111 -0.97 15.98 -14.28
C VAL A 111 -1.58 17.03 -13.34
N ARG A 112 -2.91 17.20 -13.36
CA ARG A 112 -3.61 18.13 -12.47
C ARG A 112 -3.32 17.87 -10.99
N PHE A 113 -3.32 16.60 -10.60
CA PHE A 113 -3.01 16.20 -9.22
C PHE A 113 -1.59 16.60 -8.80
N LEU A 114 -0.57 16.32 -9.64
CA LEU A 114 0.82 16.62 -9.31
C LEU A 114 1.09 18.13 -9.30
N GLU A 115 0.52 18.89 -10.24
CA GLU A 115 0.64 20.34 -10.29
C GLU A 115 0.02 21.02 -9.05
N ALA A 116 -1.10 20.48 -8.57
CA ALA A 116 -1.79 20.96 -7.36
C ALA A 116 -1.01 20.72 -6.05
N VAL A 117 0.08 19.94 -6.03
CA VAL A 117 0.91 19.75 -4.84
C VAL A 117 1.81 20.98 -4.64
N PRO A 118 1.65 21.80 -3.57
CA PRO A 118 2.33 23.10 -3.49
C PRO A 118 3.83 22.99 -3.18
N SER A 119 4.24 22.07 -2.30
CA SER A 119 5.65 21.93 -1.92
C SER A 119 6.44 21.19 -2.99
N LEU A 120 7.52 21.81 -3.48
CA LEU A 120 8.44 21.24 -4.46
C LEU A 120 8.90 19.83 -4.05
N ARG A 121 9.33 19.66 -2.81
CA ARG A 121 9.81 18.36 -2.28
C ARG A 121 8.73 17.28 -2.32
N THR A 122 7.53 17.57 -1.82
CA THR A 122 6.45 16.56 -1.84
C THR A 122 5.92 16.31 -3.24
N ARG A 123 5.89 17.34 -4.09
CA ARG A 123 5.52 17.21 -5.51
C ARG A 123 6.49 16.25 -6.19
N THR A 124 7.79 16.49 -6.09
CA THR A 124 8.81 15.62 -6.66
C THR A 124 8.73 14.20 -6.10
N ALA A 125 8.52 14.04 -4.78
CA ALA A 125 8.37 12.70 -4.18
C ALA A 125 7.16 11.93 -4.72
N LEU A 126 6.00 12.59 -4.90
CA LEU A 126 4.81 11.97 -5.49
C LEU A 126 4.98 11.69 -6.98
N THR A 127 5.64 12.59 -7.72
CA THR A 127 6.02 12.37 -9.13
C THR A 127 6.92 11.15 -9.27
N THR A 128 7.96 11.03 -8.45
CA THR A 128 8.84 9.85 -8.42
C THR A 128 8.07 8.58 -8.07
N ALA A 129 7.16 8.66 -7.09
CA ALA A 129 6.35 7.51 -6.70
C ALA A 129 5.43 7.01 -7.82
N TYR A 130 4.83 7.92 -8.59
CA TYR A 130 4.05 7.58 -9.78
C TYR A 130 4.96 7.03 -10.89
N ALA A 131 6.00 7.77 -11.28
CA ALA A 131 6.83 7.45 -12.45
C ALA A 131 7.65 6.16 -12.32
N ALA A 132 7.95 5.72 -11.09
CA ALA A 132 8.68 4.49 -10.82
C ALA A 132 7.85 3.43 -10.06
N GLY A 133 6.54 3.67 -9.88
CA GLY A 133 5.64 2.73 -9.22
C GLY A 133 6.07 2.38 -7.79
N LEU A 134 6.51 3.34 -6.99
CA LEU A 134 7.06 3.12 -5.64
C LEU A 134 5.96 3.01 -4.57
N ARG A 135 6.26 2.34 -3.46
CA ARG A 135 5.42 2.38 -2.25
C ARG A 135 5.69 3.71 -1.55
N ALA A 136 4.75 4.18 -0.73
CA ALA A 136 4.97 5.39 0.05
C ALA A 136 6.25 5.32 0.91
N SER A 137 6.48 4.17 1.56
CA SER A 137 7.70 3.93 2.32
C SER A 137 8.96 3.89 1.44
N GLU A 138 8.88 3.35 0.23
CA GLU A 138 10.03 3.29 -0.68
C GLU A 138 10.38 4.71 -1.18
N ALA A 139 9.38 5.50 -1.57
CA ALA A 139 9.58 6.85 -2.05
C ALA A 139 10.23 7.77 -1.00
N VAL A 140 9.79 7.71 0.26
CA VAL A 140 10.38 8.57 1.32
C VAL A 140 11.79 8.16 1.74
N HIS A 141 12.15 6.88 1.60
CA HIS A 141 13.48 6.38 1.99
C HIS A 141 14.48 6.33 0.83
N LEU A 142 14.16 6.93 -0.32
CA LEU A 142 15.15 7.07 -1.39
C LEU A 142 16.28 8.00 -0.97
N LYS A 143 17.51 7.58 -1.24
CA LYS A 143 18.73 8.38 -1.07
C LYS A 143 19.17 8.94 -2.42
N VAL A 144 19.98 9.99 -2.39
CA VAL A 144 20.55 10.60 -3.61
C VAL A 144 21.37 9.56 -4.39
N ARG A 145 22.15 8.74 -3.68
CA ARG A 145 22.97 7.65 -4.26
C ARG A 145 22.17 6.56 -4.97
N ASP A 146 20.87 6.46 -4.71
CA ASP A 146 20.01 5.41 -5.26
C ASP A 146 19.59 5.73 -6.71
N ILE A 147 19.84 6.96 -7.17
CA ILE A 147 19.50 7.44 -8.51
C ILE A 147 20.72 7.25 -9.42
N ASP A 148 20.64 6.27 -10.33
CA ASP A 148 21.64 6.05 -11.37
C ASP A 148 21.12 6.62 -12.69
N GLY A 149 21.52 7.87 -12.97
CA GLY A 149 21.12 8.59 -14.17
C GLY A 149 21.81 8.10 -15.46
N GLU A 150 22.90 7.36 -15.35
CA GLU A 150 23.64 6.82 -16.51
C GLU A 150 22.97 5.52 -16.98
N ARG A 151 22.65 4.62 -16.04
CA ARG A 151 21.96 3.36 -16.33
C ARG A 151 20.45 3.51 -16.44
N GLY A 152 19.89 4.66 -16.05
CA GLY A 152 18.45 4.89 -16.08
C GLY A 152 17.70 4.00 -15.09
N ILE A 153 18.24 3.82 -13.88
CA ILE A 153 17.62 2.99 -12.84
C ILE A 153 17.55 3.72 -11.49
N ILE A 154 16.56 3.34 -10.68
CA ILE A 154 16.48 3.69 -9.26
C ILE A 154 16.64 2.41 -8.45
N ARG A 155 17.58 2.40 -7.51
CA ARG A 155 17.74 1.31 -6.54
C ARG A 155 16.75 1.49 -5.39
N VAL A 156 15.89 0.51 -5.16
CA VAL A 156 14.95 0.51 -4.03
C VAL A 156 15.45 -0.48 -2.98
N GLU A 157 16.04 0.04 -1.91
CA GLU A 157 16.48 -0.73 -0.75
C GLU A 157 15.27 -1.11 0.15
N HIS A 158 15.35 -2.25 0.83
CA HIS A 158 14.38 -2.67 1.86
C HIS A 158 12.90 -2.69 1.40
N GLY A 159 12.64 -3.20 0.19
CA GLY A 159 11.27 -3.46 -0.28
C GLY A 159 10.51 -4.44 0.62
N LYS A 160 9.20 -4.62 0.40
CA LYS A 160 8.35 -5.57 1.16
C LYS A 160 9.01 -6.95 1.22
N GLY A 161 9.33 -7.41 2.43
CA GLY A 161 10.02 -8.69 2.67
C GLY A 161 11.55 -8.59 2.70
N GLY A 162 12.11 -7.37 2.77
CA GLY A 162 13.56 -7.15 2.89
C GLY A 162 14.32 -7.34 1.58
N LYS A 163 13.64 -7.32 0.43
CA LYS A 163 14.27 -7.53 -0.88
C LYS A 163 14.51 -6.20 -1.59
N ASP A 164 15.75 -6.02 -2.01
CA ASP A 164 16.13 -4.93 -2.91
C ASP A 164 15.58 -5.19 -4.31
N ARG A 165 15.27 -4.12 -5.04
CA ARG A 165 14.97 -4.20 -6.48
C ARG A 165 15.39 -2.93 -7.21
N ASN A 166 15.66 -3.06 -8.50
CA ASN A 166 15.82 -1.91 -9.38
C ASN A 166 14.51 -1.62 -10.09
N VAL A 167 14.18 -0.35 -10.23
CA VAL A 167 13.06 0.14 -11.05
C VAL A 167 13.58 1.12 -12.10
N MET A 168 12.82 1.34 -13.16
CA MET A 168 13.24 2.25 -14.23
C MET A 168 13.28 3.71 -13.76
N LEU A 169 14.17 4.50 -14.37
CA LEU A 169 14.22 5.95 -14.27
C LEU A 169 13.98 6.52 -15.67
N SER A 170 12.81 7.11 -15.91
CA SER A 170 12.54 7.75 -17.20
C SER A 170 13.41 9.01 -17.37
N ALA A 171 13.75 9.34 -18.62
CA ALA A 171 14.52 10.56 -18.92
C ALA A 171 13.82 11.83 -18.41
N GLN A 172 12.48 11.87 -18.49
CA GLN A 172 11.67 12.97 -17.95
C GLN A 172 11.77 13.06 -16.43
N LEU A 173 11.68 11.93 -15.72
CA LEU A 173 11.85 11.92 -14.26
C LEU A 173 13.27 12.36 -13.87
N LEU A 174 14.30 11.89 -14.58
CA LEU A 174 15.68 12.33 -14.35
C LEU A 174 15.85 13.84 -14.54
N ALA A 175 15.23 14.42 -15.57
CA ALA A 175 15.26 15.87 -15.78
C ALA A 175 14.60 16.62 -14.60
N ILE A 176 13.44 16.17 -14.13
CA ILE A 176 12.74 16.73 -12.96
C ILE A 176 13.60 16.61 -11.70
N LEU A 177 14.20 15.44 -11.47
CA LEU A 177 15.07 15.20 -10.31
C LEU A 177 16.32 16.08 -10.33
N ARG A 178 16.92 16.33 -11.51
CA ARG A 178 18.06 17.24 -11.66
C ARG A 178 17.68 18.68 -11.33
N VAL A 179 16.52 19.15 -11.79
CA VAL A 179 16.02 20.50 -11.43
C VAL A 179 15.79 20.59 -9.92
N TYR A 180 15.11 19.59 -9.34
CA TYR A 180 14.90 19.51 -7.90
C TYR A 180 16.21 19.51 -7.13
N TRP A 181 17.21 18.72 -7.55
CA TRP A 181 18.51 18.63 -6.88
C TRP A 181 19.25 19.98 -6.90
N ARG A 182 19.18 20.75 -8.00
CA ARG A 182 19.78 22.09 -8.07
C ARG A 182 19.13 23.09 -7.11
N LEU A 183 17.81 22.99 -6.93
CA LEU A 183 17.02 23.91 -6.09
C LEU A 183 17.07 23.55 -4.60
N ALA A 184 16.98 22.26 -4.27
CA ALA A 184 16.88 21.79 -2.88
C ALA A 184 18.20 21.28 -2.31
N ARG A 185 19.18 20.94 -3.16
CA ARG A 185 20.51 20.40 -2.80
C ARG A 185 20.49 19.32 -1.71
N PRO A 186 19.69 18.25 -1.85
CA PRO A 186 19.73 17.15 -0.89
C PRO A 186 21.09 16.44 -0.93
N GLU A 187 21.61 16.08 0.25
CA GLU A 187 22.90 15.38 0.38
C GLU A 187 22.72 13.86 0.50
N VAL A 188 22.00 13.41 1.54
CA VAL A 188 21.83 11.97 1.85
C VAL A 188 20.49 11.46 1.35
N TRP A 189 19.40 11.96 1.92
CA TRP A 189 18.04 11.58 1.54
C TRP A 189 17.61 12.39 0.33
N LEU A 190 17.07 11.73 -0.69
CA LEU A 190 16.53 12.43 -1.86
C LEU A 190 15.41 13.39 -1.44
N PHE A 191 14.60 12.99 -0.47
CA PHE A 191 13.55 13.83 0.12
C PHE A 191 13.76 13.94 1.64
N PRO A 192 14.57 14.91 2.10
CA PRO A 192 14.87 15.05 3.53
C PRO A 192 13.64 15.55 4.31
N GLY A 193 13.61 15.30 5.62
CA GLY A 193 12.61 15.80 6.55
C GLY A 193 12.81 17.28 6.91
N ARG A 194 12.24 17.71 8.04
CA ARG A 194 12.63 19.00 8.66
C ARG A 194 14.05 18.92 9.23
N ASP A 195 14.38 17.76 9.79
CA ASP A 195 15.72 17.34 10.15
C ASP A 195 16.30 16.62 8.92
N GLU A 196 17.34 17.21 8.33
CA GLU A 196 17.93 16.72 7.07
C GLU A 196 18.63 15.35 7.22
N THR A 197 18.93 14.96 8.46
CA THR A 197 19.48 13.62 8.76
C THR A 197 18.44 12.52 8.60
N LYS A 198 17.15 12.86 8.49
CA LYS A 198 16.04 11.93 8.40
C LYS A 198 15.28 12.10 7.07
N PRO A 199 14.65 11.03 6.57
CA PRO A 199 13.75 11.14 5.42
C PRO A 199 12.49 11.93 5.79
N ILE A 200 11.78 12.42 4.78
CA ILE A 200 10.44 12.98 4.94
C ILE A 200 9.50 11.93 5.55
N ASP A 201 8.66 12.34 6.51
CA ASP A 201 7.68 11.42 7.09
C ASP A 201 6.60 11.06 6.05
N VAL A 202 6.24 9.78 5.99
CA VAL A 202 5.19 9.27 5.09
C VAL A 202 3.84 9.98 5.26
N GLN A 203 3.54 10.44 6.48
CA GLN A 203 2.33 11.22 6.77
C GLN A 203 2.31 12.54 6.04
N VAL A 204 3.47 13.15 5.76
CA VAL A 204 3.56 14.36 4.95
C VAL A 204 3.13 14.08 3.51
N LEU A 205 3.52 12.94 2.94
CA LEU A 205 3.02 12.53 1.62
C LEU A 205 1.50 12.28 1.64
N TYR A 206 0.98 11.62 2.67
CA TYR A 206 -0.47 11.41 2.79
C TYR A 206 -1.24 12.71 2.93
N SER A 207 -0.71 13.68 3.67
CA SER A 207 -1.31 15.00 3.77
C SER A 207 -1.24 15.75 2.45
N ALA A 208 -0.11 15.69 1.75
CA ALA A 208 0.05 16.29 0.42
C ALA A 208 -0.95 15.69 -0.58
N CYS A 209 -1.18 14.37 -0.58
CA CYS A 209 -2.21 13.77 -1.43
C CYS A 209 -3.60 14.32 -1.14
N ARG A 210 -3.98 14.46 0.14
CA ARG A 210 -5.31 15.00 0.50
C ARG A 210 -5.48 16.44 0.03
N SER A 211 -4.49 17.29 0.29
CA SER A 211 -4.51 18.70 -0.11
C SER A 211 -4.54 18.86 -1.63
N ALA A 212 -3.71 18.10 -2.35
CA ALA A 212 -3.67 18.15 -3.81
C ALA A 212 -4.97 17.62 -4.46
N CYS A 213 -5.58 16.58 -3.89
CA CYS A 213 -6.87 16.06 -4.35
C CYS A 213 -7.97 17.12 -4.28
N ALA A 214 -8.04 17.84 -3.14
CA ALA A 214 -8.99 18.92 -2.94
C ALA A 214 -8.73 20.09 -3.90
N ALA A 215 -7.46 20.51 -4.05
CA ALA A 215 -7.08 21.60 -4.93
C ALA A 215 -7.26 21.29 -6.42
N ALA A 216 -7.10 20.03 -6.83
CA ALA A 216 -7.27 19.59 -8.22
C ALA A 216 -8.73 19.32 -8.61
N GLY A 217 -9.69 19.43 -7.67
CA GLY A 217 -11.10 19.10 -7.92
C GLY A 217 -11.30 17.64 -8.30
N ILE A 218 -10.57 16.72 -7.66
CA ILE A 218 -10.69 15.28 -7.92
C ILE A 218 -11.55 14.65 -6.82
N ASP A 219 -12.72 14.12 -7.19
CA ASP A 219 -13.66 13.49 -6.24
C ASP A 219 -13.17 12.14 -5.71
N LYS A 220 -12.31 11.47 -6.50
CA LYS A 220 -11.72 10.18 -6.16
C LYS A 220 -10.75 10.35 -4.99
N ARG A 221 -10.78 9.44 -4.02
CA ARG A 221 -9.74 9.41 -2.97
C ARG A 221 -8.37 9.03 -3.56
N VAL A 222 -7.46 10.00 -3.62
CA VAL A 222 -6.08 9.78 -4.10
C VAL A 222 -5.12 9.52 -2.94
N THR A 223 -4.29 8.49 -3.10
CA THR A 223 -3.19 8.14 -2.19
C THR A 223 -1.97 7.73 -3.01
N VAL A 224 -0.81 7.55 -2.38
CA VAL A 224 0.38 6.98 -3.07
C VAL A 224 0.08 5.60 -3.67
N HIS A 225 -0.79 4.80 -3.04
CA HIS A 225 -1.24 3.53 -3.62
C HIS A 225 -2.10 3.72 -4.86
N THR A 226 -2.95 4.75 -4.90
CA THR A 226 -3.70 5.13 -6.11
C THR A 226 -2.75 5.46 -7.25
N LEU A 227 -1.69 6.25 -7.00
CA LEU A 227 -0.67 6.58 -8.00
C LEU A 227 0.05 5.32 -8.52
N ARG A 228 0.43 4.40 -7.61
CA ARG A 228 1.04 3.12 -7.98
C ARG A 228 0.08 2.26 -8.84
N HIS A 229 -1.21 2.25 -8.53
CA HIS A 229 -2.21 1.54 -9.31
C HIS A 229 -2.41 2.17 -10.70
N SER A 230 -2.44 3.50 -10.79
CA SER A 230 -2.44 4.21 -12.08
C SER A 230 -1.22 3.84 -12.91
N PHE A 231 -0.01 3.93 -12.34
CA PHE A 231 1.21 3.55 -13.02
C PHE A 231 1.17 2.14 -13.61
N ALA A 232 0.75 1.16 -12.79
CA ALA A 232 0.65 -0.22 -13.23
C ALA A 232 -0.37 -0.42 -14.36
N THR A 233 -1.50 0.28 -14.27
CA THR A 233 -2.56 0.22 -15.29
C THR A 233 -2.11 0.90 -16.58
N HIS A 234 -1.45 2.05 -16.51
CA HIS A 234 -0.92 2.75 -17.68
C HIS A 234 0.17 1.95 -18.39
N LEU A 235 1.06 1.26 -17.65
CA LEU A 235 2.02 0.32 -18.25
C LEU A 235 1.30 -0.81 -19.00
N LEU A 236 0.28 -1.39 -18.38
CA LEU A 236 -0.51 -2.45 -18.99
C LEU A 236 -1.25 -1.95 -20.25
N GLU A 237 -1.83 -0.75 -20.19
CA GLU A 237 -2.50 -0.10 -21.32
C GLU A 237 -1.55 0.24 -22.48
N SER A 238 -0.28 0.51 -22.17
CA SER A 238 0.79 0.67 -23.16
C SER A 238 1.34 -0.64 -23.73
N GLY A 239 0.77 -1.79 -23.33
CA GLY A 239 1.18 -3.11 -23.81
C GLY A 239 2.37 -3.73 -23.08
N THR A 240 2.76 -3.20 -21.91
CA THR A 240 3.84 -3.79 -21.11
C THR A 240 3.42 -5.15 -20.55
N ASP A 241 4.28 -6.15 -20.70
CA ASP A 241 4.02 -7.50 -20.19
C ASP A 241 3.79 -7.52 -18.67
N ILE A 242 2.76 -8.26 -18.24
CA ILE A 242 2.33 -8.32 -16.84
C ILE A 242 3.42 -8.86 -15.89
N ARG A 243 4.30 -9.74 -16.37
CA ARG A 243 5.45 -10.25 -15.62
C ARG A 243 6.48 -9.15 -15.38
N ILE A 244 6.71 -8.28 -16.37
CA ILE A 244 7.58 -7.10 -16.22
C ILE A 244 6.98 -6.16 -15.17
N ILE A 245 5.69 -5.86 -15.26
CA ILE A 245 4.98 -5.03 -14.27
C ILE A 245 5.09 -5.65 -12.86
N GLN A 246 4.95 -6.97 -12.73
CA GLN A 246 5.10 -7.66 -11.44
C GLN A 246 6.50 -7.46 -10.84
N VAL A 247 7.55 -7.59 -11.65
CA VAL A 247 8.95 -7.42 -11.22
C VAL A 247 9.19 -5.98 -10.78
N LEU A 248 8.79 -5.00 -11.60
CA LEU A 248 8.92 -3.57 -11.30
C LEU A 248 8.21 -3.18 -9.99
N LEU A 249 7.02 -3.72 -9.77
CA LEU A 249 6.25 -3.48 -8.54
C LEU A 249 6.67 -4.39 -7.38
N GLY A 250 7.66 -5.29 -7.53
CA GLY A 250 8.11 -6.18 -6.48
C GLY A 250 6.95 -6.95 -5.82
N HIS A 251 6.05 -7.49 -6.64
CA HIS A 251 4.95 -8.33 -6.17
C HIS A 251 5.41 -9.80 -6.10
N ASN A 252 5.22 -10.44 -4.94
CA ASN A 252 5.57 -11.86 -4.77
C ASN A 252 4.55 -12.81 -5.43
N ASN A 253 3.34 -12.34 -5.72
CA ASN A 253 2.29 -13.15 -6.33
C ASN A 253 1.70 -12.41 -7.53
N LEU A 254 1.61 -13.10 -8.67
CA LEU A 254 1.05 -12.59 -9.91
C LEU A 254 -0.42 -12.17 -9.74
N SER A 255 -1.18 -12.80 -8.83
CA SER A 255 -2.57 -12.41 -8.52
C SER A 255 -2.72 -10.96 -8.09
N THR A 256 -1.68 -10.37 -7.46
CA THR A 256 -1.67 -8.95 -7.07
C THR A 256 -1.55 -8.05 -8.29
N THR A 257 -0.80 -8.47 -9.31
CA THR A 257 -0.64 -7.74 -10.58
C THR A 257 -1.81 -7.98 -11.52
N ALA A 258 -2.38 -9.19 -11.54
CA ALA A 258 -3.57 -9.54 -12.31
C ALA A 258 -4.80 -8.72 -11.92
N ARG A 259 -4.81 -8.05 -10.76
CA ARG A 259 -5.87 -7.09 -10.42
C ARG A 259 -5.94 -5.92 -11.40
N TYR A 260 -4.84 -5.57 -12.07
CA TYR A 260 -4.81 -4.47 -13.05
C TYR A 260 -5.45 -4.81 -14.39
N THR A 261 -5.56 -6.09 -14.75
CA THR A 261 -6.23 -6.49 -16.00
C THR A 261 -7.74 -6.23 -15.95
N LYS A 262 -8.33 -6.18 -14.76
CA LYS A 262 -9.77 -5.89 -14.55
C LYS A 262 -10.14 -4.42 -14.72
N VAL A 263 -9.16 -3.53 -14.79
CA VAL A 263 -9.36 -2.08 -14.76
C VAL A 263 -8.84 -1.37 -16.00
N SER A 264 -8.09 -2.05 -16.86
CA SER A 264 -7.66 -1.49 -18.14
C SER A 264 -8.86 -1.42 -19.09
N ASN A 265 -9.46 -0.24 -19.21
CA ASN A 265 -10.58 -0.01 -20.12
C ASN A 265 -10.15 -0.13 -21.58
N THR A 266 -8.91 0.20 -21.91
CA THR A 266 -8.37 0.09 -23.26
C THR A 266 -8.28 -1.37 -23.70
N LEU A 267 -7.77 -2.27 -22.86
CA LEU A 267 -7.75 -3.71 -23.15
C LEU A 267 -9.14 -4.31 -23.29
N ILE A 268 -10.09 -3.89 -22.44
CA ILE A 268 -11.49 -4.34 -22.53
C ILE A 268 -12.13 -3.83 -23.83
N ARG A 269 -11.90 -2.56 -24.20
CA ARG A 269 -12.44 -1.97 -25.44
C ARG A 269 -11.80 -2.51 -26.71
N SER A 270 -10.51 -2.85 -26.69
CA SER A 270 -9.82 -3.41 -27.85
C SER A 270 -10.10 -4.90 -28.04
N THR A 271 -10.73 -5.55 -27.05
CA THR A 271 -11.21 -6.94 -27.19
C THR A 271 -12.40 -6.95 -28.14
N THR A 272 -12.17 -7.41 -29.38
CA THR A 272 -13.22 -7.59 -30.38
C THR A 272 -14.30 -8.54 -29.85
N SER A 273 -15.56 -8.14 -29.94
CA SER A 273 -16.66 -9.02 -29.53
C SER A 273 -16.71 -10.23 -30.47
N PRO A 274 -16.96 -11.45 -29.98
CA PRO A 274 -17.26 -12.57 -30.85
C PRO A 274 -18.46 -12.29 -31.77
N LEU A 275 -19.40 -11.44 -31.32
CA LEU A 275 -20.54 -10.98 -32.10
C LEU A 275 -20.11 -10.24 -33.38
N ASP A 276 -19.02 -9.47 -33.31
CA ASP A 276 -18.50 -8.71 -34.46
C ASP A 276 -17.95 -9.63 -35.56
N ARG A 277 -17.79 -10.93 -35.27
CA ARG A 277 -17.39 -11.97 -36.23
C ARG A 277 -18.58 -12.75 -36.79
N LEU A 278 -19.79 -12.45 -36.33
CA LEU A 278 -21.02 -13.10 -36.78
C LEU A 278 -21.79 -12.14 -37.68
N THR A 279 -22.33 -12.67 -38.78
CA THR A 279 -23.29 -11.93 -39.60
C THR A 279 -24.68 -12.18 -39.00
N LEU A 280 -25.29 -11.14 -38.43
CA LEU A 280 -26.65 -11.19 -37.92
C LEU A 280 -27.52 -10.24 -38.74
N GLU A 281 -28.54 -10.79 -39.38
CA GLU A 281 -29.61 -9.99 -39.99
C GLU A 281 -30.69 -9.72 -38.95
N VAL A 282 -31.01 -8.45 -38.74
CA VAL A 282 -32.11 -8.06 -37.85
C VAL A 282 -33.41 -8.17 -38.62
N VAL A 283 -34.13 -9.28 -38.44
CA VAL A 283 -35.48 -9.45 -38.98
C VAL A 283 -36.48 -9.01 -37.90
N PRO A 284 -37.34 -8.02 -38.16
CA PRO A 284 -38.36 -7.61 -37.21
C PRO A 284 -39.37 -8.75 -36.95
N PRO A 285 -39.85 -8.93 -35.71
CA PRO A 285 -40.89 -9.90 -35.43
C PRO A 285 -42.18 -9.50 -36.15
N GLY A 286 -42.77 -10.46 -36.87
CA GLY A 286 -44.05 -10.32 -37.57
C GLY A 286 -45.27 -10.35 -36.66
#